data_AF-A0A9E2Q5F7-F1
#
_entry.id   AF-A0A9E2Q5F7-F1
#
_cell.length_a   1.000
_cell.length_b   1.000
_cell.length_c   1.000
_cell.angle_alpha   90.00
_cell.angle_beta   90.00
_cell.angle_gamma   90.00
#
_symmetry.space_group_name_H-M   'P 1'
#
loop_
_entity.id
_entity.type
_entity.pdbx_description
1 polymer ?
#
loop_
_entity_poly.entity_id
_entity_poly.type
_entity_poly.pdbx_seq_one_letter_code
_entity_poly.pdbx_strand_id
1 'polypeptide(L)'
;VHVLHAGTALRDDVLVSAGGRVLTVVGTGPTLSAARATAYAGVDRIGLDGGQHRGDIAARAAQQAEDQPVDPGPSGGDVPDADAGADRADAR
;
A
#
# COMPACT_ATOMS: atom_id res chain seq x y z
N VAL A 1 1.97 4.65 8.29
CA VAL A 1 2.10 3.88 7.03
C VAL A 1 1.06 2.79 7.07
N HIS A 2 0.31 2.63 6.00
CA HIS A 2 -0.62 1.52 5.81
C HIS A 2 -0.16 0.70 4.61
N VAL A 3 -0.26 -0.62 4.70
CA VAL A 3 0.06 -1.55 3.61
C VAL A 3 -1.21 -2.30 3.29
N LEU A 4 -1.66 -2.20 2.05
CA LEU A 4 -2.87 -2.85 1.56
C LEU A 4 -2.48 -4.02 0.67
N HIS A 5 -3.10 -5.16 0.94
CA HIS A 5 -2.98 -6.37 0.15
C HIS A 5 -3.74 -6.22 -1.17
N ALA A 6 -3.11 -6.63 -2.27
CA ALA A 6 -3.75 -6.77 -3.57
C ALA A 6 -3.56 -8.21 -4.06
N GLY A 7 -2.59 -8.45 -4.94
CA GLY A 7 -2.23 -9.78 -5.41
C GLY A 7 -1.33 -10.53 -4.44
N THR A 8 -1.79 -10.77 -3.22
CA THR A 8 -1.14 -11.64 -2.24
C THR A 8 -2.02 -12.83 -1.89
N ALA A 9 -1.40 -13.91 -1.42
CA ALA A 9 -2.10 -15.06 -0.85
C ALA A 9 -1.34 -15.57 0.37
N LEU A 10 -2.02 -16.27 1.26
CA LEU A 10 -1.38 -17.08 2.29
C LEU A 10 -1.19 -18.50 1.75
N ARG A 11 0.03 -19.04 1.87
CA ARG A 11 0.36 -20.45 1.60
C ARG A 11 1.19 -20.96 2.75
N ASP A 12 0.72 -22.01 3.41
CA ASP A 12 1.41 -22.60 4.57
C ASP A 12 1.80 -21.54 5.63
N ASP A 13 0.86 -20.64 5.94
CA ASP A 13 1.03 -19.48 6.84
C ASP A 13 2.11 -18.45 6.41
N VAL A 14 2.58 -18.54 5.16
CA VAL A 14 3.51 -17.58 4.55
C VAL A 14 2.78 -16.69 3.55
N LEU A 15 2.97 -15.38 3.67
CA LEU A 15 2.47 -14.42 2.70
C LEU A 15 3.30 -14.47 1.42
N VAL A 16 2.64 -14.77 0.30
CA VAL A 16 3.26 -14.89 -1.02
C VAL A 16 2.64 -13.93 -2.03
N SER A 17 3.40 -13.53 -3.05
CA SER A 17 2.84 -12.84 -4.21
C SER A 17 2.01 -13.79 -5.07
N ALA A 18 0.81 -13.35 -5.47
CA ALA A 18 -0.16 -14.12 -6.25
C ALA A 18 -0.74 -13.33 -7.45
N GLY A 19 -0.10 -12.23 -7.86
CA GLY A 19 -0.54 -11.43 -9.00
C GLY A 19 0.47 -10.36 -9.42
N GLY A 20 0.14 -9.61 -10.49
CA GLY A 20 1.04 -8.58 -11.03
C GLY A 20 1.12 -7.30 -10.19
N ARG A 21 0.08 -6.96 -9.42
CA ARG A 21 0.10 -5.88 -8.42
C ARG A 21 -0.04 -6.53 -7.05
N VAL A 22 1.02 -6.47 -6.23
CA VAL A 22 1.10 -7.26 -4.99
C VAL A 22 0.62 -6.48 -3.78
N LEU A 23 1.21 -5.31 -3.53
CA LEU A 23 0.90 -4.45 -2.38
C LEU A 23 0.67 -3.00 -2.82
N THR A 24 -0.04 -2.23 -2.01
CA THR A 24 -0.09 -0.77 -2.08
C THR A 24 0.35 -0.17 -0.74
N VAL A 25 1.36 0.69 -0.75
CA VAL A 25 1.85 1.37 0.46
C VAL A 25 1.31 2.80 0.48
N VAL A 26 0.62 3.16 1.56
CA VAL A 26 0.03 4.48 1.76
C VAL A 26 0.75 5.18 2.92
N GLY A 27 1.37 6.31 2.60
CA GLY A 27 1.93 7.23 3.56
C GLY A 27 0.96 8.38 3.82
N THR A 28 0.82 8.77 5.07
CA THR A 28 0.06 9.95 5.50
C THR A 28 1.04 10.96 6.10
N GLY A 29 0.71 12.24 6.00
CA GLY A 29 1.55 13.31 6.50
C GLY A 29 0.86 14.66 6.34
N PRO A 30 1.36 15.71 7.02
CA PRO A 30 0.77 17.04 6.96
C PRO A 30 0.90 17.68 5.59
N THR A 31 1.86 17.26 4.77
CA THR A 31 2.13 17.78 3.43
C THR A 31 2.29 16.63 2.44
N LEU A 32 2.12 16.90 1.13
CA LEU A 32 2.30 15.86 0.11
C LEU A 32 3.74 15.32 0.11
N SER A 33 4.72 16.16 0.41
CA SER A 33 6.12 15.76 0.54
C SER A 33 6.31 14.78 1.71
N ALA A 34 5.75 15.11 2.88
CA ALA A 34 5.82 14.27 4.08
C ALA A 34 5.08 12.93 3.89
N ALA A 35 3.88 12.96 3.30
CA ALA A 35 3.11 11.75 2.99
C ALA A 35 3.86 10.84 2.00
N ARG A 36 4.44 11.43 0.94
CA ARG A 36 5.26 10.71 -0.04
C ARG A 36 6.50 10.09 0.60
N ALA A 37 7.26 10.84 1.39
CA ALA A 37 8.44 10.34 2.09
C ALA A 37 8.09 9.16 3.01
N THR A 38 6.97 9.29 3.74
CA THR A 38 6.45 8.24 4.62
C THR A 38 6.06 6.98 3.84
N ALA A 39 5.45 7.11 2.65
CA ALA A 39 5.12 5.98 1.79
C ALA A 39 6.36 5.24 1.31
N TYR A 40 7.36 5.95 0.77
CA TYR A 40 8.59 5.33 0.26
C TYR A 40 9.43 4.70 1.38
N ALA A 41 9.50 5.32 2.55
CA ALA A 41 10.13 4.70 3.72
C ALA A 41 9.45 3.39 4.15
N GLY A 42 8.15 3.23 3.86
CA GLY A 42 7.44 1.96 4.03
C GLY A 42 7.80 0.95 2.95
N VAL A 43 7.91 1.38 1.68
CA VAL A 43 8.35 0.53 0.55
C VAL A 43 9.76 -0.01 0.79
N ASP A 44 10.69 0.82 1.26
CA ASP A 44 12.09 0.44 1.52
C ASP A 44 12.25 -0.69 2.56
N ARG A 45 11.21 -0.94 3.38
CA ARG A 45 11.20 -2.00 4.39
C ARG A 45 10.65 -3.31 3.86
N ILE A 46 10.07 -3.33 2.66
CA ILE A 46 9.43 -4.50 2.08
C ILE A 46 10.42 -5.15 1.11
N GLY A 47 10.92 -6.34 1.47
CA GLY A 47 11.64 -7.20 0.55
C GLY A 47 10.68 -8.01 -0.29
N LEU A 48 10.65 -7.76 -1.61
CA LEU A 48 9.93 -8.59 -2.57
C LEU A 48 10.89 -8.95 -3.71
N ASP A 49 11.25 -10.22 -3.81
CA ASP A 49 12.17 -10.70 -4.84
C ASP A 49 11.63 -10.42 -6.25
N GLY A 50 12.44 -9.73 -7.06
CA GLY A 50 12.03 -9.27 -8.40
C GLY A 50 10.99 -8.16 -8.41
N GLY A 51 10.59 -7.65 -7.24
CA GLY A 51 9.60 -6.60 -7.07
C GLY A 51 9.96 -5.32 -7.81
N GLN A 52 8.96 -4.66 -8.39
CA GLN A 52 9.09 -3.41 -9.11
C GLN A 52 8.16 -2.37 -8.50
N HIS A 53 8.66 -1.15 -8.29
CA HIS A 53 7.83 -0.02 -7.94
C HIS A 53 8.34 1.24 -8.66
N ARG A 54 7.45 2.22 -8.80
CA ARG A 54 7.80 3.54 -9.34
C ARG A 54 8.35 4.43 -8.22
N GLY A 55 9.36 5.24 -8.52
CA GLY A 55 9.93 6.23 -7.58
C GLY A 55 9.37 7.65 -7.75
N ASP A 56 8.60 7.89 -8.81
CA ASP A 56 8.14 9.21 -9.24
C ASP A 56 6.70 9.53 -8.83
N ILE A 57 6.02 8.62 -8.13
CA ILE A 57 4.64 8.85 -7.66
C ILE A 57 4.61 10.09 -6.75
N ALA A 58 3.67 10.97 -7.06
CA ALA A 58 3.46 12.28 -6.41
C ALA A 58 4.65 13.25 -6.44
N ALA A 59 5.72 12.98 -7.21
CA ALA A 59 6.90 13.85 -7.21
C ALA A 59 6.59 15.29 -7.68
N ARG A 60 5.90 15.43 -8.82
CA ARG A 60 5.50 16.75 -9.34
C ARG A 60 4.49 17.45 -8.44
N ALA A 61 3.51 16.72 -7.92
CA ALA A 61 2.50 17.27 -7.03
C ALA A 61 3.13 17.78 -5.72
N ALA A 62 4.08 17.04 -5.15
CA ALA A 62 4.82 17.45 -3.96
C ALA A 62 5.70 18.70 -4.20
N GLN A 63 6.24 18.86 -5.42
CA GLN A 63 7.01 20.06 -5.80
C GLN A 63 6.11 21.28 -5.99
N GLN A 64 4.93 21.10 -6.60
CA GLN A 64 4.00 22.18 -6.91
C GLN A 64 3.17 22.63 -5.70
N ALA A 65 2.94 21.74 -4.75
CA ALA A 65 2.11 22.03 -3.58
C ALA A 65 2.81 22.88 -2.51
N GLU A 66 4.03 23.40 -2.74
CA GLU A 66 4.79 24.28 -1.82
C GLU A 66 4.55 23.99 -0.33
N ASP A 67 4.78 22.74 0.10
CA ASP A 67 4.58 22.24 1.48
C ASP A 67 3.27 22.69 2.16
N GLN A 68 2.24 22.97 1.36
CA GLN A 68 0.92 23.36 1.83
C GLN A 68 0.35 22.21 2.66
N PRO A 69 -0.30 22.51 3.80
CA PRO A 69 -1.05 21.52 4.54
C PRO A 69 -2.05 20.82 3.60
N VAL A 70 -1.93 19.50 3.47
CA VAL A 70 -2.94 18.70 2.77
C VAL A 70 -4.10 18.56 3.72
N ASP A 71 -5.29 19.02 3.34
CA ASP A 71 -6.51 18.61 4.02
C ASP A 71 -6.68 17.10 3.78
N PRO A 72 -6.56 16.24 4.82
CA PRO A 72 -6.67 14.81 4.63
C PRO A 72 -8.09 14.36 4.24
N GLY A 73 -9.08 15.26 4.27
CA GLY A 73 -10.49 14.90 4.14
C GLY A 73 -10.93 14.01 5.30
N PRO A 74 -12.19 13.55 5.33
CA PRO A 74 -12.62 12.59 6.33
C PRO A 74 -11.79 11.31 6.16
N SER A 75 -10.97 10.99 7.17
CA SER A 75 -10.21 9.74 7.24
C SER A 75 -11.15 8.58 6.96
N GLY A 76 -10.93 7.89 5.83
CA GLY A 76 -11.71 6.73 5.42
C GLY A 76 -11.79 5.74 6.58
N GLY A 77 -13.02 5.36 6.93
CA GLY A 77 -13.30 4.44 8.04
C GLY A 77 -12.61 3.10 7.86
N ASP A 78 -12.51 2.36 8.98
CA ASP A 78 -11.87 1.06 9.08
C ASP A 78 -12.17 0.18 7.86
N VAL A 79 -11.13 -0.11 7.08
CA VAL A 79 -11.22 -1.04 5.95
C VAL A 79 -11.26 -2.43 6.59
N PRO A 80 -12.36 -3.19 6.45
CA PRO A 80 -12.42 -4.52 7.02
C PRO A 80 -11.32 -5.39 6.41
N ASP A 81 -10.64 -6.18 7.25
CA ASP A 81 -9.56 -7.07 6.84
C ASP A 81 -10.05 -8.01 5.71
N ALA A 82 -9.40 -7.92 4.55
CA ALA A 82 -9.79 -8.63 3.34
C ALA A 82 -9.34 -10.12 3.32
N ASP A 83 -8.80 -10.64 4.42
CA ASP A 83 -8.31 -12.02 4.56
C ASP A 83 -9.42 -13.06 4.86
N ALA A 84 -10.68 -12.78 4.50
CA ALA A 84 -11.69 -13.82 4.36
C ALA A 84 -11.43 -14.62 3.06
N GLY A 85 -10.32 -15.37 3.06
CA GLY A 85 -9.93 -16.29 2.02
C GLY A 85 -11.04 -17.31 1.73
N ALA A 86 -11.31 -17.45 0.44
CA ALA A 86 -12.10 -18.48 -0.20
C ALA A 86 -11.92 -19.88 0.43
N ASP A 87 -12.94 -20.35 1.14
CA ASP A 87 -13.18 -21.78 1.26
C ASP A 87 -13.96 -22.23 0.02
N ARG A 88 -13.23 -22.60 -1.04
CA ARG A 88 -13.73 -23.56 -2.03
C ARG A 88 -13.26 -24.94 -1.56
N ALA A 89 -13.99 -25.52 -0.62
CA ALA A 89 -14.02 -26.95 -0.40
C ALA A 89 -15.35 -27.50 -0.94
N ASP A 90 -15.23 -28.15 -2.09
CA ASP A 90 -15.86 -29.43 -2.44
C ASP A 90 -16.85 -30.00 -1.40
N ALA A 91 -18.15 -29.94 -1.70
CA ALA A 91 -19.16 -30.84 -1.13
C ALA A 91 -20.44 -30.91 -1.98
N ARG A 92 -20.46 -31.93 -2.86
CA ARG A 92 -21.59 -32.55 -3.59
C ARG A 92 -21.94 -32.03 -4.98
#